data_AF-A0A973KJU8-F1
#
_entry.id   AF-A0A973KJU8-F1
#
_cell.length_a   1.000
_cell.length_b   1.000
_cell.length_c   1.000
_cell.angle_alpha   90.00
_cell.angle_beta   90.00
_cell.angle_gamma   90.00
#
_symmetry.space_group_name_H-M   'P 1'
#
loop_
_entity.id
_entity.type
_entity.pdbx_description
1 polymer ?
#
loop_
_entity_poly.entity_id
_entity_poly.type
_entity_poly.pdbx_seq_one_letter_code
_entity_poly.pdbx_strand_id
1 'polypeptide(L)'
;MTTTPEHDEITGPYGTARRVPHDGLHPAGLDGWIITAPCWHPLWSQYNLGVVSLANIPDLPPANLQRPGVTHELSVVALNPEFGPYDARNLPAHGLRFLTPVNVAEQFTTTDEHARELAALCARAVVDGLLCPETADAPDRVRAAWHSSITQTLAHSDHGGERP
;
A
#
# COMPACT_ATOMS: atom_id res chain seq x y z
N MET A 1 -5.25 -1.66 21.49
CA MET A 1 -4.18 -2.63 21.19
C MET A 1 -2.95 -1.82 20.83
N THR A 2 -1.91 -1.90 21.66
CA THR A 2 -0.62 -1.22 21.46
C THR A 2 0.17 -2.03 20.45
N THR A 3 0.34 -1.52 19.23
CA THR A 3 1.24 -2.11 18.23
C THR A 3 2.69 -1.97 18.73
N THR A 4 3.43 -3.07 18.68
CA THR A 4 4.85 -3.09 19.05
C THR A 4 5.65 -2.19 18.10
N PRO A 5 6.49 -1.27 18.58
CA PRO A 5 7.16 -0.25 17.74
C PRO A 5 8.12 -0.82 16.68
N GLU A 6 8.50 -2.09 16.77
CA GLU A 6 9.33 -2.79 15.77
C GLU A 6 8.62 -3.03 14.43
N HIS A 7 7.28 -2.99 14.39
CA HIS A 7 6.50 -3.22 13.17
C HIS A 7 6.23 -1.96 12.34
N ASP A 8 6.62 -0.77 12.80
CA ASP A 8 6.26 0.49 12.16
C ASP A 8 7.36 1.05 11.24
N GLU A 9 8.55 0.43 11.21
CA GLU A 9 9.63 0.78 10.29
C GLU A 9 10.28 -0.48 9.70
N ILE A 10 10.41 -0.48 8.38
CA ILE A 10 10.95 -1.57 7.57
C ILE A 10 12.13 -0.98 6.79
N THR A 11 13.32 -1.55 6.93
CA THR A 11 14.49 -1.20 6.12
C THR A 11 14.92 -2.39 5.28
N GLY A 12 15.27 -2.14 4.02
CA GLY A 12 15.83 -3.11 3.10
C GLY A 12 16.88 -2.47 2.19
N PRO A 13 17.54 -3.25 1.32
CA PRO A 13 18.62 -2.75 0.45
C PRO A 13 18.19 -1.65 -0.55
N TYR A 14 16.90 -1.52 -0.84
CA TYR A 14 16.36 -0.55 -1.81
C TYR A 14 15.70 0.67 -1.14
N GLY A 15 15.57 0.70 0.19
CA GLY A 15 15.02 1.86 0.89
C GLY A 15 14.48 1.56 2.28
N THR A 16 13.59 2.45 2.73
CA THR A 16 12.87 2.33 3.99
C THR A 16 11.36 2.47 3.75
N ALA A 17 10.56 1.87 4.62
CA ALA A 17 9.12 2.08 4.67
C ALA A 17 8.72 2.33 6.12
N ARG A 18 7.93 3.37 6.35
CA ARG A 18 7.40 3.72 7.66
C ARG A 18 5.88 3.71 7.62
N ARG A 19 5.28 3.03 8.60
CA ARG A 19 3.84 2.95 8.73
C ARG A 19 3.27 4.30 9.13
N VAL A 20 2.17 4.69 8.49
CA VAL A 20 1.41 5.88 8.82
C VAL A 20 0.51 5.56 10.01
N PRO A 21 0.56 6.33 11.11
CA PRO A 21 -0.37 6.15 12.22
C PRO A 21 -1.81 6.28 11.74
N HIS A 22 -2.63 5.28 12.05
CA HIS A 22 -4.03 5.30 11.71
C HIS A 22 -4.78 6.26 12.64
N ASP A 23 -5.12 7.45 12.15
CA ASP A 23 -5.85 8.47 12.91
C ASP A 23 -7.37 8.25 12.96
N GLY A 24 -7.89 7.32 12.15
CA GLY A 24 -9.32 7.01 12.07
C GLY A 24 -10.13 8.04 11.29
N LEU A 25 -9.48 9.03 10.65
CA LEU A 25 -10.16 10.11 9.94
C LEU A 25 -10.76 9.65 8.61
N HIS A 26 -10.11 8.69 7.93
CA HIS A 26 -10.67 8.09 6.72
C HIS A 26 -11.37 6.77 7.05
N PRO A 27 -12.71 6.69 7.02
CA PRO A 27 -13.45 5.52 7.49
C PRO A 27 -13.20 4.26 6.65
N ALA A 28 -12.72 4.41 5.41
CA ALA A 28 -12.32 3.29 4.57
C ALA A 28 -10.84 2.89 4.75
N GLY A 29 -10.01 3.75 5.34
CA GLY A 29 -8.59 3.48 5.50
C GLY A 29 -8.38 2.29 6.43
N LEU A 30 -7.47 1.39 6.07
CA LEU A 30 -7.11 0.25 6.92
C LEU A 30 -5.63 0.29 7.33
N ASP A 31 -4.74 0.66 6.41
CA ASP A 31 -3.31 0.83 6.65
C ASP A 31 -2.66 1.75 5.61
N GLY A 32 -1.50 2.30 5.95
CA GLY A 32 -0.72 3.16 5.06
C GLY A 32 0.77 3.13 5.38
N TRP A 33 1.59 3.28 4.34
CA TRP A 33 3.04 3.25 4.44
C TRP A 33 3.66 4.33 3.55
N ILE A 34 4.55 5.15 4.11
CA ILE A 34 5.44 6.01 3.34
C ILE A 34 6.71 5.22 3.05
N ILE A 35 6.95 4.93 1.77
CA ILE A 35 8.13 4.24 1.29
C ILE A 35 9.10 5.29 0.74
N THR A 36 10.33 5.31 1.23
CA THR A 36 11.43 6.13 0.70
C THR A 36 12.46 5.23 0.04
N ALA A 37 12.51 5.27 -1.29
CA ALA A 37 13.33 4.38 -2.11
C ALA A 37 13.87 5.15 -3.35
N PRO A 38 14.99 5.88 -3.19
CA PRO A 38 15.54 6.76 -4.23
C PRO A 38 16.11 6.03 -5.45
N CYS A 39 16.25 4.71 -5.39
CA CYS A 39 16.77 3.90 -6.49
C CYS A 39 15.75 3.64 -7.61
N TRP A 40 14.45 3.87 -7.36
CA TRP A 40 13.39 3.53 -8.32
C TRP A 40 13.09 4.60 -9.35
N HIS A 41 13.38 5.88 -9.07
CA HIS A 41 13.16 6.97 -10.02
C HIS A 41 14.13 8.13 -9.77
N PRO A 42 14.65 8.80 -10.82
CA PRO A 42 15.61 9.90 -10.66
C PRO A 42 15.01 11.21 -10.13
N LEU A 43 13.69 11.44 -10.28
CA LEU A 43 13.04 12.72 -9.93
C LEU A 43 12.24 12.70 -8.62
N TRP A 44 11.85 11.53 -8.13
CA TRP A 44 11.13 11.38 -6.86
C TRP A 44 11.57 10.11 -6.17
N SER A 45 11.49 10.10 -4.84
CA SER A 45 11.99 9.01 -4.02
C SER A 45 10.96 8.47 -3.04
N GLN A 46 9.78 9.10 -2.94
CA GLN A 46 8.76 8.71 -1.98
C GLN A 46 7.48 8.22 -2.66
N TYR A 47 6.91 7.18 -2.06
CA TYR A 47 5.65 6.57 -2.47
C TYR A 47 4.76 6.40 -1.25
N ASN A 48 3.45 6.49 -1.45
CA ASN A 48 2.47 6.03 -0.47
C ASN A 48 1.88 4.71 -0.94
N LEU A 49 1.99 3.69 -0.11
CA LEU A 49 1.25 2.44 -0.23
C LEU A 49 0.10 2.49 0.76
N GLY A 50 -1.14 2.43 0.28
CA GLY A 50 -2.33 2.45 1.13
C GLY A 50 -3.24 1.28 0.84
N VAL A 51 -3.92 0.77 1.86
CA VAL A 51 -4.98 -0.22 1.72
C VAL A 51 -6.27 0.30 2.34
N VAL A 52 -7.36 0.12 1.59
CA VAL A 52 -8.70 0.57 1.97
C VAL A 52 -9.72 -0.56 1.87
N SER A 53 -10.78 -0.48 2.69
CA SER A 53 -11.99 -1.26 2.53
C SER A 53 -12.84 -0.68 1.40
N LEU A 54 -13.44 -1.55 0.59
CA LEU A 54 -14.42 -1.22 -0.45
C LEU A 54 -15.87 -1.40 0.03
N ALA A 55 -16.07 -1.56 1.34
CA ALA A 55 -17.40 -1.61 1.93
C ALA A 55 -18.19 -0.31 1.67
N ASN A 56 -19.52 -0.42 1.62
CA ASN A 56 -20.38 0.75 1.60
C ASN A 56 -20.30 1.48 2.94
N ILE A 57 -19.84 2.72 2.92
CA ILE A 57 -19.75 3.58 4.10
C ILE A 57 -20.85 4.63 4.01
N PRO A 58 -21.66 4.85 5.08
CA PRO A 58 -22.66 5.89 5.09
C PRO A 58 -22.08 7.25 4.68
N ASP A 59 -22.84 8.01 3.89
CA ASP A 59 -22.48 9.35 3.44
C ASP A 59 -21.27 9.45 2.49
N LEU A 60 -20.69 8.32 2.06
CA LEU A 60 -19.67 8.27 1.02
C LEU A 60 -20.23 7.66 -0.28
N PRO A 61 -19.74 8.10 -1.47
CA PRO A 61 -20.02 7.41 -2.71
C PRO A 61 -19.58 5.94 -2.65
N PRO A 62 -20.30 5.02 -3.34
CA PRO A 62 -19.87 3.63 -3.44
C PRO A 62 -18.47 3.52 -4.05
N ALA A 63 -17.71 2.54 -3.55
CA ALA A 63 -16.41 2.22 -4.12
C ALA A 63 -16.54 1.82 -5.60
N ASN A 64 -15.56 2.23 -6.43
CA ASN A 64 -15.54 1.86 -7.84
C ASN A 64 -14.98 0.43 -8.01
N LEU A 65 -15.86 -0.56 -8.15
CA LEU A 65 -15.45 -1.96 -8.27
C LEU A 65 -15.09 -2.31 -9.71
N GLN A 66 -13.87 -2.81 -9.93
CA GLN A 66 -13.41 -3.31 -11.23
C GLN A 66 -13.96 -4.71 -11.56
N ARG A 67 -14.38 -5.46 -10.53
CA ARG A 67 -14.98 -6.78 -10.66
C ARG A 67 -15.93 -7.08 -9.50
N PRO A 68 -16.95 -7.94 -9.68
CA PRO A 68 -17.86 -8.31 -8.60
C PRO A 68 -17.13 -9.00 -7.43
N GLY A 69 -17.53 -8.70 -6.20
CA GLY A 69 -17.13 -9.44 -4.98
C GLY A 69 -15.79 -9.04 -4.34
N VAL A 70 -15.07 -8.06 -4.87
CA VAL A 70 -13.88 -7.50 -4.22
C VAL A 70 -14.25 -6.65 -3.02
N THR A 71 -13.46 -6.76 -1.95
CA THR A 71 -13.74 -6.11 -0.66
C THR A 71 -12.67 -5.11 -0.24
N HIS A 72 -11.50 -5.14 -0.88
CA HIS A 72 -10.35 -4.32 -0.52
C HIS A 72 -9.64 -3.80 -1.78
N GLU A 73 -8.96 -2.66 -1.65
CA GLU A 73 -8.04 -2.14 -2.66
C GLU A 73 -6.72 -1.74 -2.01
N LEU A 74 -5.61 -2.19 -2.60
CA LEU A 74 -4.28 -1.69 -2.31
C LEU A 74 -3.84 -0.78 -3.45
N SER A 75 -3.34 0.40 -3.11
CA SER A 75 -2.83 1.37 -4.08
C SER A 75 -1.39 1.78 -3.75
N VAL A 76 -0.62 2.06 -4.79
CA VAL A 76 0.70 2.69 -4.69
C VAL A 76 0.69 3.95 -5.55
N VAL A 77 1.08 5.06 -4.96
CA VAL A 77 1.21 6.35 -5.64
C VAL A 77 2.56 6.98 -5.36
N ALA A 78 3.20 7.52 -6.39
CA ALA A 78 4.36 8.39 -6.24
C ALA A 78 3.94 9.70 -5.56
N LEU A 79 4.66 10.10 -4.52
CA LEU A 79 4.41 11.35 -3.81
C LEU A 79 5.05 12.53 -4.55
N ASN A 80 4.35 13.66 -4.60
CA ASN A 80 4.84 14.83 -5.32
C ASN A 80 6.04 15.45 -4.56
N PRO A 81 7.24 15.46 -5.15
CA PRO A 81 8.44 15.96 -4.46
C PRO A 81 8.41 17.47 -4.19
N GLU A 82 7.56 18.24 -4.87
CA GLU A 82 7.41 19.69 -4.62
C GLU A 82 6.75 20.01 -3.27
N PHE A 83 6.08 19.02 -2.66
CA PHE A 83 5.34 19.16 -1.40
C PHE A 83 5.90 18.28 -0.27
N GLY A 84 6.99 17.56 -0.56
CA GLY A 84 7.68 16.66 0.38
C GLY A 84 9.11 17.13 0.72
N PRO A 85 9.92 16.26 1.35
CA PRO A 85 9.60 14.89 1.73
C PRO A 85 8.59 14.82 2.87
N TYR A 86 7.75 13.78 2.85
CA TYR A 86 6.78 13.48 3.89
C TYR A 86 7.39 12.61 5.00
N ASP A 87 7.09 12.93 6.26
CA ASP A 87 7.36 12.09 7.43
C ASP A 87 6.06 11.37 7.83
N ALA A 88 6.07 10.03 7.85
CA ALA A 88 4.92 9.22 8.24
C ALA A 88 4.36 9.59 9.62
N ARG A 89 5.19 10.13 10.53
CA ARG A 89 4.77 10.53 11.89
C ARG A 89 4.22 11.95 11.97
N ASN A 90 4.39 12.75 10.92
CA ASN A 90 3.96 14.15 10.88
C ASN A 90 3.42 14.48 9.49
N LEU A 91 2.29 13.85 9.15
CA LEU A 91 1.62 14.08 7.89
C LEU A 91 0.95 15.46 7.86
N PRO A 92 0.89 16.12 6.68
CA PRO A 92 0.17 17.37 6.53
C PRO A 92 -1.34 17.19 6.73
N ALA A 93 -1.97 18.17 7.38
CA ALA A 93 -3.42 18.19 7.59
C ALA A 93 -4.25 18.22 6.29
N HIS A 94 -3.66 18.67 5.18
CA HIS A 94 -4.32 18.72 3.87
C HIS A 94 -4.20 17.43 3.05
N GLY A 95 -3.66 16.37 3.66
CA GLY A 95 -3.39 15.08 3.03
C GLY A 95 -2.14 15.09 2.15
N LEU A 96 -1.75 13.90 1.71
CA LEU A 96 -0.59 13.70 0.83
C LEU A 96 -0.88 14.23 -0.58
N ARG A 97 0.08 14.94 -1.18
CA ARG A 97 0.05 15.26 -2.62
C ARG A 97 0.81 14.18 -3.36
N PHE A 98 0.17 13.62 -4.39
CA PHE A 98 0.73 12.54 -5.19
C PHE A 98 0.67 12.90 -6.68
N LEU A 99 1.53 12.26 -7.45
CA LEU A 99 1.57 12.39 -8.90
C LEU A 99 0.50 11.49 -9.52
N THR A 100 -0.01 11.91 -10.68
CA THR A 100 -0.92 11.09 -11.48
C THR A 100 -0.25 10.71 -12.80
N PRO A 101 -0.52 9.51 -13.35
CA PRO A 101 -1.49 8.51 -12.87
C PRO A 101 -1.02 7.71 -11.64
N VAL A 102 -1.96 7.02 -10.98
CA VAL A 102 -1.67 6.04 -9.91
C VAL A 102 -0.75 4.94 -10.46
N ASN A 103 0.30 4.57 -9.73
CA ASN A 103 1.26 3.56 -10.16
C ASN A 103 0.59 2.17 -10.17
N VAL A 104 0.03 1.77 -9.03
CA VAL A 104 -0.61 0.45 -8.82
C VAL A 104 -1.96 0.63 -8.12
N ALA A 105 -2.97 -0.12 -8.57
CA ALA A 105 -4.27 -0.23 -7.91
C ALA A 105 -4.79 -1.65 -8.09
N GLU A 106 -4.84 -2.44 -7.01
CA GLU A 106 -5.20 -3.85 -7.03
C GLU A 106 -6.37 -4.11 -6.07
N GLN A 107 -7.48 -4.60 -6.62
CA GLN A 107 -8.67 -4.97 -5.83
C GLN A 107 -8.69 -6.45 -5.53
N PHE A 108 -8.95 -6.85 -4.29
CA PHE A 108 -8.94 -8.26 -3.87
C PHE A 108 -9.98 -8.53 -2.78
N THR A 109 -10.15 -9.80 -2.44
CA THR A 109 -11.09 -10.26 -1.42
C THR A 109 -10.31 -10.94 -0.30
N THR A 110 -10.43 -10.43 0.91
CA THR A 110 -9.84 -10.98 2.14
C THR A 110 -10.50 -10.33 3.37
N THR A 111 -9.97 -10.57 4.57
CA THR A 111 -10.37 -9.88 5.81
C THR A 111 -9.54 -8.61 6.03
N ASP A 112 -10.07 -7.62 6.76
CA ASP A 112 -9.31 -6.41 7.08
C ASP A 112 -7.97 -6.69 7.80
N GLU A 113 -7.90 -7.76 8.59
CA GLU A 113 -6.66 -8.19 9.27
C GLU A 113 -5.61 -8.62 8.25
N HIS A 114 -5.95 -9.57 7.37
CA HIS A 114 -5.06 -10.03 6.30
C HIS A 114 -4.72 -8.91 5.30
N ALA A 115 -5.62 -7.96 5.08
CA ALA A 115 -5.34 -6.80 4.23
C ALA A 115 -4.23 -5.89 4.80
N ARG A 116 -4.21 -5.69 6.13
CA ARG A 116 -3.13 -4.95 6.81
C ARG A 116 -1.80 -5.72 6.76
N GLU A 117 -1.85 -7.03 7.00
CA GLU A 117 -0.66 -7.89 6.88
C GLU A 117 -0.09 -7.87 5.46
N LEU A 118 -0.96 -7.98 4.46
CA LEU A 118 -0.58 -7.88 3.04
C LEU A 118 0.08 -6.53 2.74
N ALA A 119 -0.45 -5.42 3.23
CA ALA A 119 0.15 -4.09 3.05
C ALA A 119 1.57 -4.03 3.61
N ALA A 120 1.81 -4.58 4.81
CA ALA A 120 3.13 -4.66 5.42
C ALA A 120 4.09 -5.55 4.62
N LEU A 121 3.62 -6.71 4.12
CA LEU A 121 4.40 -7.59 3.25
C LEU A 121 4.77 -6.91 1.92
N CYS A 122 3.84 -6.17 1.32
CA CYS A 122 4.10 -5.40 0.10
C CYS A 122 5.12 -4.28 0.35
N ALA A 123 5.01 -3.53 1.45
CA ALA A 123 5.99 -2.51 1.83
C ALA A 123 7.39 -3.11 2.02
N ARG A 124 7.49 -4.27 2.70
CA ARG A 124 8.73 -5.06 2.81
C ARG A 124 9.27 -5.45 1.44
N ALA A 125 8.43 -6.04 0.59
CA ALA A 125 8.83 -6.49 -0.74
C ALA A 125 9.37 -5.34 -1.60
N VAL A 126 8.83 -4.12 -1.46
CA VAL A 126 9.37 -2.94 -2.16
C VAL A 126 10.78 -2.58 -1.68
N VAL A 127 11.00 -2.48 -0.37
CA VAL A 127 12.32 -2.08 0.16
C VAL A 127 13.37 -3.18 0.02
N ASP A 128 12.94 -4.43 -0.17
CA ASP A 128 13.82 -5.57 -0.47
C ASP A 128 14.09 -5.74 -1.97
N GLY A 129 13.46 -4.94 -2.84
CA GLY A 129 13.68 -4.99 -4.28
C GLY A 129 12.86 -6.04 -5.03
N LEU A 130 11.90 -6.68 -4.37
CA LEU A 130 11.04 -7.73 -4.92
C LEU A 130 9.82 -7.17 -5.66
N LEU A 131 9.36 -5.97 -5.29
CA LEU A 131 8.30 -5.23 -5.98
C LEU A 131 8.78 -3.84 -6.36
N CYS A 132 8.55 -3.45 -7.63
CA CYS A 132 8.84 -2.12 -8.12
C CYS A 132 7.63 -1.20 -7.87
N PRO A 133 7.75 -0.11 -7.10
CA PRO A 133 6.63 0.82 -6.87
C PRO A 133 6.41 1.79 -8.03
N GLU A 134 7.39 1.89 -8.94
CA GLU A 134 7.39 2.80 -10.08
C GLU A 134 6.94 2.12 -11.37
N THR A 135 6.18 2.82 -12.21
CA THR A 135 5.59 2.30 -13.45
C THR A 135 6.01 3.05 -14.71
N ALA A 136 6.74 4.16 -14.61
CA ALA A 136 7.11 5.03 -15.75
C ALA A 136 7.73 4.27 -16.93
N ASP A 137 8.65 3.33 -16.67
CA ASP A 137 9.40 2.63 -17.72
C ASP A 137 8.69 1.38 -18.27
N ALA A 138 7.87 0.71 -17.45
CA ALA A 138 7.30 -0.61 -17.79
C ALA A 138 5.97 -0.88 -17.06
N PRO A 139 4.92 -0.07 -17.32
CA PRO A 139 3.71 -0.07 -16.50
C PRO A 139 3.01 -1.42 -16.47
N ASP A 140 2.87 -2.09 -17.61
CA ASP A 140 2.17 -3.38 -17.70
C ASP A 140 2.92 -4.49 -16.95
N ARG A 141 4.25 -4.54 -17.10
CA ARG A 141 5.10 -5.54 -16.41
C ARG A 141 5.03 -5.35 -14.90
N VAL A 142 5.15 -4.10 -14.44
CA VAL A 142 5.15 -3.79 -13.01
C VAL A 142 3.79 -4.12 -12.40
N ARG A 143 2.68 -3.69 -13.02
CA ARG A 143 1.33 -4.00 -12.53
C ARG A 143 1.04 -5.51 -12.53
N ALA A 144 1.47 -6.23 -13.57
CA ALA A 144 1.33 -7.69 -13.60
C ALA A 144 2.12 -8.40 -12.47
N ALA A 145 3.30 -7.89 -12.11
CA ALA A 145 4.06 -8.40 -10.98
C ALA A 145 3.33 -8.17 -9.65
N TRP A 146 2.81 -6.96 -9.42
CA TRP A 146 1.99 -6.65 -8.24
C TRP A 146 0.77 -7.56 -8.13
N HIS A 147 0.01 -7.71 -9.22
CA HIS A 147 -1.16 -8.57 -9.29
C HIS A 147 -0.84 -10.03 -8.92
N SER A 148 0.25 -10.56 -9.51
CA SER A 148 0.70 -11.93 -9.27
C SER A 148 1.12 -12.15 -7.82
N SER A 149 1.92 -11.23 -7.26
CA SER A 149 2.39 -11.32 -5.87
C SER A 149 1.25 -11.25 -4.85
N ILE A 150 0.28 -10.35 -5.05
CA ILE A 150 -0.90 -10.25 -4.17
C ILE A 150 -1.71 -11.55 -4.24
N THR A 151 -1.98 -12.04 -5.45
CA THR A 151 -2.78 -13.25 -5.66
C THR A 151 -2.12 -14.48 -5.02
N GLN A 152 -0.81 -14.66 -5.21
CA GLN A 152 -0.06 -15.75 -4.61
C GLN A 152 -0.03 -15.67 -3.07
N THR A 153 0.17 -14.47 -2.52
CA THR A 153 0.21 -14.27 -1.07
C THR A 153 -1.14 -14.63 -0.44
N LEU A 154 -2.24 -14.16 -1.01
CA LEU A 154 -3.58 -14.45 -0.50
C LEU A 154 -3.92 -15.96 -0.58
N ALA A 155 -3.53 -16.63 -1.67
CA ALA A 155 -3.74 -18.08 -1.81
C ALA A 155 -3.02 -18.89 -0.72
N HIS A 156 -1.87 -18.42 -0.23
CA HIS A 156 -1.16 -19.09 0.87
C HIS A 156 -1.81 -18.85 2.24
N SER A 157 -2.36 -17.66 2.47
CA SER A 157 -3.07 -17.34 3.72
C SER A 157 -4.33 -18.19 3.90
N ASP A 158 -5.05 -18.47 2.81
CA ASP A 158 -6.27 -19.29 2.83
C ASP A 158 -5.98 -20.77 3.17
N HIS A 159 -4.75 -21.25 2.98
CA HIS A 159 -4.33 -22.62 3.29
C HIS A 159 -3.66 -22.77 4.67
N GLY A 160 -3.39 -21.67 5.37
CA GLY A 160 -2.72 -21.67 6.68
C GLY A 160 -3.62 -21.97 7.88
N GLY A 161 -4.95 -22.00 7.69
CA GLY A 161 -5.95 -22.26 8.73
C GLY A 161 -6.16 -23.73 9.09
N GLU A 162 -5.62 -24.66 8.32
CA GLU A 162 -5.59 -26.08 8.65
C GLU A 162 -4.18 -26.47 9.14
N ARG A 163 -3.88 -26.19 10.41
CA ARG A 163 -2.83 -26.93 11.12
C ARG A 163 -3.50 -28.00 11.98
N PRO A 164 -3.04 -29.26 11.93
CA PRO A 164 -3.56 -30.34 12.78
C PRO A 164 -3.30 -30.10 14.27
#